data_AF-A0A939I195-F1
#
_entry.id   AF-A0A939I195-F1
#
_cell.length_a   1.000
_cell.length_b   1.000
_cell.length_c   1.000
_cell.angle_alpha   90.00
_cell.angle_beta   90.00
_cell.angle_gamma   90.00
#
_symmetry.space_group_name_H-M   'P 1'
#
loop_
_entity.id
_entity.type
_entity.pdbx_description
1 polymer ?
#
loop_
_entity_poly.entity_id
_entity_poly.type
_entity_poly.pdbx_seq_one_letter_code
_entity_poly.pdbx_strand_id
1 'polypeptide(L)'
;MKAVIRDLDVLKAIEPPQVATYLQANGWNQESMIADKASIWIQQNDSGKELDILLPLKSEFKDFPILISQVIESLEYAEDRSQLEIVSDIINYDADAIALRVPPPNADKGSIPLATHIELIQSLRDTLLWAACATLKRQAYFLEPLEEALAYLRQLRLGFSPQYPACFVTILSPIDNGLSNGIIPFSRQVVKTWVQALEAIAWGAEKSLSEGNLSSFVGTEEQGVSANLCAAIARIYDIIGNSSIEINLTWSPLLPVSKPRQIIIPDRAGRAIASIASLGNQFHRNWQQELKTREILV
;
A
#
# COMPACT_ATOMS: atom_id res chain seq x y z
N MET A 1 17.41 13.06 -12.41
CA MET A 1 17.41 14.44 -11.87
C MET A 1 16.53 14.40 -10.63
N LYS A 2 17.09 14.57 -9.42
CA LYS A 2 16.27 14.65 -8.20
C LYS A 2 15.65 16.06 -8.17
N ALA A 3 14.32 16.13 -8.08
CA ALA A 3 13.63 17.41 -8.00
C ALA A 3 13.84 18.01 -6.60
N VAL A 4 14.20 19.30 -6.55
CA VAL A 4 14.38 20.04 -5.29
C VAL A 4 13.11 20.83 -5.01
N ILE A 5 12.56 20.67 -3.82
CA ILE A 5 11.35 21.38 -3.39
C ILE A 5 11.77 22.79 -2.96
N ARG A 6 11.20 23.80 -3.61
CA ARG A 6 11.41 25.23 -3.28
C ARG A 6 10.11 25.99 -3.04
N ASP A 7 8.97 25.31 -3.16
CA ASP A 7 7.66 25.89 -2.95
C ASP A 7 7.45 26.13 -1.45
N LEU A 8 7.37 27.41 -1.07
CA LEU A 8 7.24 27.81 0.32
C LEU A 8 5.90 27.37 0.93
N ASP A 9 4.83 27.25 0.14
CA ASP A 9 3.53 26.86 0.66
C ASP A 9 3.49 25.36 0.97
N VAL A 10 4.14 24.54 0.13
CA VAL A 10 4.36 23.11 0.43
C VAL A 10 5.17 22.94 1.72
N LEU A 11 6.28 23.68 1.85
CA LEU A 11 7.16 23.59 3.02
C LEU A 11 6.49 24.08 4.31
N LYS A 12 5.60 25.08 4.22
CA LYS A 12 4.78 25.55 5.36
C LYS A 12 3.71 24.55 5.79
N ALA A 13 3.20 23.75 4.87
CA ALA A 13 2.15 22.79 5.15
C ALA A 13 2.66 21.54 5.90
N ILE A 14 3.98 21.32 5.94
CA ILE A 14 4.59 20.20 6.67
C ILE A 14 4.61 20.55 8.15
N GLU A 15 3.92 19.75 8.96
CA GLU A 15 3.82 19.99 10.39
C GLU A 15 4.98 19.30 11.15
N PRO A 16 5.62 19.98 12.13
CA PRO A 16 6.73 19.40 12.88
C PRO A 16 6.45 18.02 13.52
N PRO A 17 5.26 17.75 14.08
CA PRO A 17 4.93 16.42 14.62
C PRO A 17 5.00 15.29 13.57
N GLN A 18 4.67 15.58 12.31
CA GLN A 18 4.76 14.61 11.21
C GLN A 18 6.22 14.25 10.94
N VAL A 19 7.08 15.26 10.88
CA VAL A 19 8.53 15.07 10.68
C VAL A 19 9.15 14.33 11.85
N ALA A 20 8.79 14.66 13.10
CA ALA A 20 9.28 13.96 14.28
C ALA A 20 8.90 12.46 14.27
N THR A 21 7.66 12.15 13.87
CA THR A 21 7.18 10.76 13.75
C THR A 21 7.94 10.00 12.66
N TYR A 22 8.16 10.66 11.52
CA TYR A 22 8.95 10.11 10.42
C TYR A 22 10.40 9.84 10.84
N LEU A 23 11.06 10.79 11.51
CA LEU A 23 12.42 10.65 12.02
C LEU A 23 12.54 9.46 12.96
N GLN A 24 11.66 9.39 13.96
CA GLN A 24 11.66 8.29 14.94
C GLN A 24 11.50 6.92 14.26
N ALA A 25 10.57 6.80 13.31
CA ALA A 25 10.33 5.54 12.62
C ALA A 25 11.47 5.12 11.67
N ASN A 26 12.26 6.07 11.19
CA ASN A 26 13.45 5.83 10.38
C ASN A 26 14.73 5.72 11.21
N GLY A 27 14.63 5.54 12.53
CA GLY A 27 15.77 5.24 13.40
C GLY A 27 16.58 6.46 13.84
N TRP A 28 16.04 7.67 13.67
CA TRP A 28 16.60 8.86 14.28
C TRP A 28 16.20 8.93 15.75
N ASN A 29 17.13 9.39 16.59
CA ASN A 29 16.90 9.56 18.02
C ASN A 29 16.89 11.05 18.35
N GLN A 30 15.88 11.51 19.07
CA GLN A 30 15.87 12.86 19.61
C GLN A 30 16.88 12.96 20.75
N GLU A 31 17.95 13.72 20.55
CA GLU A 31 19.01 13.88 21.56
C GLU A 31 18.69 15.02 22.53
N SER A 32 18.24 16.16 22.00
CA SER A 32 18.03 17.37 22.79
C SER A 32 16.99 18.31 22.18
N MET A 33 16.64 19.37 22.92
CA MET A 33 15.73 20.42 22.49
C MET A 33 16.33 21.80 22.76
N ILE A 34 16.11 22.72 21.84
CA ILE A 34 16.44 24.15 21.99
C ILE A 34 15.16 24.86 22.43
N ALA A 35 14.96 24.92 23.74
CA ALA A 35 13.74 25.44 24.37
C ALA A 35 12.48 24.82 23.71
N ASP A 36 11.51 25.64 23.31
CA ASP A 36 10.32 25.23 22.57
C ASP A 36 10.44 25.48 21.05
N LYS A 37 11.62 25.86 20.56
CA LYS A 37 11.81 26.33 19.17
C LYS A 37 12.25 25.25 18.20
N ALA A 38 13.09 24.33 18.65
CA ALA A 38 13.64 23.28 17.81
C ALA A 38 14.01 22.02 18.61
N SER A 39 14.07 20.88 17.93
CA SER A 39 14.59 19.61 18.46
C SER A 39 15.76 19.12 17.61
N ILE A 40 16.78 18.54 18.24
CA ILE A 40 17.96 17.97 17.56
C ILE A 40 17.80 16.45 17.52
N TRP A 41 17.93 15.90 16.33
CA TRP A 41 17.78 14.48 16.03
C TRP A 41 19.07 13.93 15.45
N ILE A 42 19.47 12.75 15.88
CA ILE A 42 20.73 12.14 15.50
C ILE A 42 20.52 10.73 14.97
N GLN A 43 21.25 10.39 13.91
CA GLN A 43 21.37 9.04 13.38
C GLN A 43 22.83 8.74 13.03
N GLN A 44 23.26 7.52 13.32
CA GLN A 44 24.54 7.00 12.82
C GLN A 44 24.31 6.31 11.48
N ASN A 45 25.07 6.71 10.47
CA ASN A 45 25.06 6.00 9.19
C ASN A 45 25.94 4.74 9.23
N ASP A 46 25.86 3.90 8.20
CA ASP A 46 26.61 2.64 8.10
C ASP A 46 28.15 2.81 8.16
N SER A 47 28.65 4.03 7.89
CA SER A 47 30.07 4.38 7.99
C SER A 47 30.50 4.88 9.38
N GLY A 48 29.59 4.90 10.36
CA GLY A 48 29.84 5.41 11.71
C GLY A 48 29.90 6.94 11.79
N LYS A 49 29.55 7.65 10.71
CA LYS A 49 29.43 9.11 10.73
C LYS A 49 28.07 9.48 11.30
N GLU A 50 28.10 10.36 12.29
CA GLU A 50 26.92 10.93 12.90
C GLU A 50 26.34 12.01 11.99
N LEU A 51 25.04 11.92 11.73
CA LEU A 51 24.25 12.93 11.05
C LEU A 51 23.28 13.55 12.04
N ASP A 52 23.13 14.86 11.97
CA ASP A 52 22.23 15.64 12.79
C ASP A 52 21.17 16.37 11.96
N ILE A 53 19.96 16.45 12.51
CA ILE A 53 18.83 17.18 11.96
C ILE A 53 18.30 18.12 13.03
N LEU A 54 18.26 19.41 12.70
CA LEU A 54 17.57 20.42 13.51
C LEU A 54 16.14 20.58 12.98
N LEU A 55 15.17 20.02 13.69
CA LEU A 55 13.76 20.13 13.36
C LEU A 55 13.16 21.38 14.02
N PRO A 56 12.71 22.40 13.25
CA PRO A 56 11.99 23.54 13.80
C PRO A 56 10.60 23.13 14.30
N LEU A 57 10.18 23.66 15.46
CA LEU A 57 8.90 23.32 16.11
C LEU A 57 7.85 24.44 16.02
N LYS A 58 8.23 25.63 15.54
CA LYS A 58 7.40 26.84 15.50
C LYS A 58 7.11 27.26 14.06
N SER A 59 5.96 26.84 13.54
CA SER A 59 5.53 27.13 12.16
C SER A 59 5.18 28.60 11.94
N GLU A 60 4.99 29.39 13.01
CA GLU A 60 4.75 30.83 12.95
C GLU A 60 5.99 31.67 12.59
N PHE A 61 7.20 31.09 12.64
CA PHE A 61 8.42 31.83 12.30
C PHE A 61 8.62 31.98 10.79
N LYS A 62 9.14 33.13 10.37
CA LYS A 62 9.27 33.48 8.94
C LYS A 62 10.23 32.56 8.18
N ASP A 63 11.25 32.06 8.86
CA ASP A 63 12.29 31.16 8.36
C ASP A 63 11.91 29.68 8.46
N PHE A 64 10.76 29.34 9.06
CA PHE A 64 10.28 27.97 9.17
C PHE A 64 10.37 27.16 7.86
N PRO A 65 9.93 27.67 6.70
CA PRO A 65 9.96 26.89 5.46
C PRO A 65 11.40 26.62 4.99
N ILE A 66 12.32 27.56 5.25
CA ILE A 66 13.74 27.42 4.92
C ILE A 66 14.36 26.32 5.80
N LEU A 67 14.03 26.30 7.09
CA LEU A 67 14.51 25.28 8.02
C LEU A 67 13.93 23.89 7.67
N ILE A 68 12.66 23.79 7.31
CA ILE A 68 12.07 22.53 6.81
C ILE A 68 12.75 22.06 5.53
N SER A 69 13.08 22.97 4.61
CA SER A 69 13.85 22.62 3.40
C SER A 69 15.21 22.01 3.75
N GLN A 70 15.89 22.52 4.78
CA GLN A 70 17.16 21.96 5.26
C GLN A 70 16.98 20.57 5.89
N VAL A 71 15.90 20.37 6.65
CA VAL A 71 15.56 19.04 7.18
C VAL A 71 15.38 18.03 6.05
N ILE A 72 14.63 18.40 4.99
CA ILE A 72 14.40 17.53 3.84
C ILE A 72 15.70 17.27 3.07
N GLU A 73 16.58 18.25 2.94
CA GLU A 73 17.90 18.09 2.31
C GLU A 73 18.80 17.12 3.10
N SER A 74 18.81 17.22 4.43
CA SER A 74 19.52 16.27 5.29
C SER A 74 18.96 14.85 5.17
N LEU A 75 17.64 14.70 5.07
CA LEU A 75 16.99 13.40 4.86
C LEU A 75 17.30 12.83 3.46
N GLU A 76 17.29 13.65 2.40
CA GLU A 76 17.67 13.22 1.05
C GLU A 76 19.12 12.72 1.02
N TYR A 77 20.02 13.38 1.75
CA TYR A 77 21.41 12.92 1.89
C TYR A 77 21.52 11.62 2.69
N ALA A 78 20.78 11.50 3.80
CA ALA A 78 20.84 10.33 4.67
C ALA A 78 20.22 9.07 4.03
N GLU A 79 19.12 9.23 3.31
CA GLU A 79 18.34 8.12 2.75
C GLU A 79 18.68 7.78 1.29
N ASP A 80 19.42 8.65 0.59
CA ASP A 80 19.63 8.61 -0.87
C ASP A 80 18.32 8.59 -1.68
N ARG A 81 17.24 9.16 -1.13
CA ARG A 81 15.91 9.24 -1.76
C ARG A 81 15.63 10.64 -2.28
N SER A 82 14.63 10.79 -3.15
CA SER A 82 14.25 12.12 -3.64
C SER A 82 13.48 12.92 -2.60
N GLN A 83 13.59 14.25 -2.62
CA GLN A 83 12.85 15.11 -1.67
C GLN A 83 11.33 14.91 -1.75
N LEU A 84 10.80 14.69 -2.96
CA LEU A 84 9.37 14.46 -3.16
C LEU A 84 8.89 13.16 -2.49
N GLU A 85 9.73 12.12 -2.49
CA GLU A 85 9.44 10.87 -1.81
C GLU A 85 9.34 11.04 -0.30
N ILE A 86 10.36 11.68 0.26
CA ILE A 86 10.45 11.93 1.70
C ILE A 86 9.25 12.77 2.14
N VAL A 87 8.96 13.86 1.43
CA VAL A 87 7.80 14.72 1.73
C VAL A 87 6.48 13.96 1.61
N SER A 88 6.32 13.11 0.59
CA SER A 88 5.12 12.28 0.45
C SER A 88 4.93 11.34 1.64
N ASP A 89 6.01 10.72 2.14
CA ASP A 89 5.93 9.81 3.28
C ASP A 89 5.71 10.56 4.59
N ILE A 90 6.28 11.77 4.75
CA ILE A 90 6.02 12.66 5.89
C ILE A 90 4.54 13.10 5.91
N ILE A 91 3.98 13.52 4.77
CA ILE A 91 2.60 13.99 4.70
C ILE A 91 1.61 12.83 4.92
N ASN A 92 1.90 11.65 4.37
CA ASN A 92 1.04 10.48 4.47
C ASN A 92 1.45 9.53 5.60
N TYR A 93 2.16 10.02 6.61
CA TYR A 93 2.64 9.23 7.76
C TYR A 93 1.50 8.53 8.53
N ASP A 94 0.27 9.00 8.38
CA ASP A 94 -0.93 8.49 9.03
C ASP A 94 -1.60 7.35 8.25
N ALA A 95 -1.06 6.90 7.11
CA ALA A 95 -1.72 5.91 6.27
C ALA A 95 -0.77 4.85 5.71
N ASP A 96 -1.29 3.62 5.55
CA ASP A 96 -0.64 2.64 4.69
C ASP A 96 -0.90 3.01 3.22
N ALA A 97 0.16 3.14 2.43
CA ALA A 97 0.07 3.54 1.02
C ALA A 97 0.22 2.34 0.09
N ILE A 98 -0.79 2.12 -0.74
CA ILE A 98 -0.88 1.02 -1.69
C ILE A 98 -0.79 1.60 -3.10
N ALA A 99 0.32 1.36 -3.79
CA ALA A 99 0.57 1.87 -5.13
C ALA A 99 0.59 0.73 -6.15
N LEU A 100 -0.43 0.68 -7.02
CA LEU A 100 -0.52 -0.27 -8.14
C LEU A 100 0.12 0.34 -9.39
N ARG A 101 1.04 -0.38 -10.02
CA ARG A 101 1.62 0.00 -11.31
C ARG A 101 0.70 -0.37 -12.47
N VAL A 102 0.59 0.54 -13.43
CA VAL A 102 -0.09 0.37 -14.72
C VAL A 102 0.97 0.26 -15.81
N PRO A 103 1.14 -0.92 -16.43
CA PRO A 103 2.11 -1.13 -17.49
C PRO A 103 1.64 -0.57 -18.85
N PRO A 104 2.56 -0.30 -19.79
CA PRO A 104 2.21 -0.07 -21.19
C PRO A 104 1.46 -1.28 -21.79
N PRO A 105 0.56 -1.08 -22.77
CA PRO A 105 0.24 0.19 -23.44
C PRO A 105 -0.77 1.06 -22.68
N ASN A 106 -1.31 0.58 -21.55
CA ASN A 106 -2.34 1.29 -20.78
C ASN A 106 -1.80 2.53 -20.07
N ALA A 107 -0.49 2.60 -19.87
CA ALA A 107 0.20 3.83 -19.54
C ALA A 107 1.13 4.21 -20.71
N ASP A 108 0.77 5.25 -21.46
CA ASP A 108 1.58 5.81 -22.54
C ASP A 108 1.92 7.28 -22.26
N LYS A 109 3.18 7.65 -22.50
CA LYS A 109 3.74 9.00 -22.30
C LYS A 109 3.37 9.64 -20.95
N GLY A 110 3.21 8.82 -19.92
CA GLY A 110 2.81 9.27 -18.60
C GLY A 110 1.33 9.69 -18.51
N SER A 111 0.47 9.01 -19.23
CA SER A 111 -0.98 9.16 -19.12
C SER A 111 -1.65 7.79 -19.15
N ILE A 112 -2.75 7.67 -18.42
CA ILE A 112 -3.64 6.51 -18.44
C ILE A 112 -4.98 6.99 -18.97
N PRO A 113 -5.63 6.26 -19.91
CA PRO A 113 -6.97 6.62 -20.35
C PRO A 113 -7.94 6.73 -19.16
N LEU A 114 -8.81 7.75 -19.16
CA LEU A 114 -9.70 8.01 -18.02
C LEU A 114 -10.60 6.81 -17.69
N ALA A 115 -11.12 6.13 -18.70
CA ALA A 115 -11.93 4.92 -18.52
C ALA A 115 -11.13 3.83 -17.78
N THR A 116 -9.92 3.52 -18.26
CA THR A 116 -8.97 2.59 -17.62
C THR A 116 -8.71 2.98 -16.17
N HIS A 117 -8.49 4.27 -15.88
CA HIS A 117 -8.25 4.75 -14.53
C HIS A 117 -9.45 4.53 -13.59
N ILE A 118 -10.67 4.82 -14.05
CA ILE A 118 -11.91 4.60 -13.29
C ILE A 118 -12.09 3.11 -12.97
N GLU A 119 -11.91 2.24 -13.97
CA GLU A 119 -12.04 0.79 -13.80
C GLU A 119 -10.98 0.22 -12.87
N LEU A 120 -9.74 0.72 -12.93
CA LEU A 120 -8.66 0.32 -12.02
C LEU A 120 -8.95 0.72 -10.58
N ILE A 121 -9.39 1.96 -10.34
CA ILE A 121 -9.75 2.42 -9.00
C ILE A 121 -10.88 1.57 -8.43
N GLN A 122 -11.92 1.29 -9.22
CA GLN A 122 -13.03 0.44 -8.80
C GLN A 122 -12.56 -0.97 -8.46
N SER A 123 -11.73 -1.58 -9.31
CA SER A 123 -11.22 -2.93 -9.09
C SER A 123 -10.30 -3.00 -7.87
N LEU A 124 -9.41 -2.02 -7.69
CA LEU A 124 -8.53 -1.95 -6.51
C LEU A 124 -9.34 -1.72 -5.23
N ARG A 125 -10.34 -0.83 -5.25
CA ARG A 125 -11.30 -0.64 -4.15
C ARG A 125 -11.98 -1.95 -3.77
N ASP A 126 -12.42 -2.73 -4.75
CA ASP A 126 -13.07 -4.02 -4.50
C ASP A 126 -12.10 -5.06 -3.91
N THR A 127 -10.82 -5.06 -4.30
CA THR A 127 -9.83 -5.96 -3.66
C THR A 127 -9.70 -5.67 -2.16
N LEU A 128 -9.71 -4.39 -1.78
CA LEU A 128 -9.65 -3.97 -0.39
C LEU A 128 -10.97 -4.24 0.36
N LEU A 129 -12.12 -4.12 -0.32
CA LEU A 129 -13.42 -4.49 0.23
C LEU A 129 -13.45 -5.96 0.67
N TRP A 130 -13.04 -6.85 -0.23
CA TRP A 130 -13.09 -8.29 0.02
C TRP A 130 -12.01 -8.74 1.00
N ALA A 131 -10.86 -8.08 1.02
CA ALA A 131 -9.89 -8.26 2.10
C ALA A 131 -10.45 -7.80 3.45
N ALA A 132 -11.15 -6.67 3.52
CA ALA A 132 -11.78 -6.20 4.76
C ALA A 132 -12.86 -7.18 5.26
N CYS A 133 -13.67 -7.73 4.36
CA CYS A 133 -14.61 -8.79 4.70
C CYS A 133 -13.89 -10.03 5.24
N ALA A 134 -12.80 -10.44 4.59
CA ALA A 134 -11.99 -11.59 5.02
C ALA A 134 -11.27 -11.37 6.37
N THR A 135 -10.91 -10.13 6.71
CA THR A 135 -10.38 -9.76 8.02
C THR A 135 -11.40 -9.97 9.13
N LEU A 136 -12.67 -9.65 8.88
CA LEU A 136 -13.76 -9.85 9.83
C LEU A 136 -14.17 -11.32 9.94
N LYS A 137 -14.23 -12.02 8.80
CA LYS A 137 -14.67 -13.41 8.72
C LYS A 137 -14.02 -14.13 7.55
N ARG A 138 -13.26 -15.18 7.81
CA ARG A 138 -12.65 -16.02 6.75
C ARG A 138 -13.73 -16.79 6.00
N GLN A 139 -13.90 -16.48 4.71
CA GLN A 139 -14.85 -17.18 3.84
C GLN A 139 -14.32 -17.26 2.41
N ALA A 140 -14.57 -18.41 1.78
CA ALA A 140 -14.29 -18.65 0.37
C ALA A 140 -15.09 -17.74 -0.58
N TYR A 141 -16.30 -17.34 -0.17
CA TYR A 141 -17.21 -16.53 -0.96
C TYR A 141 -18.12 -15.69 -0.06
N PHE A 142 -18.35 -14.44 -0.45
CA PHE A 142 -19.28 -13.52 0.19
C PHE A 142 -20.41 -13.19 -0.79
N LEU A 143 -21.65 -13.37 -0.33
CA LEU A 143 -22.83 -12.99 -1.09
C LEU A 143 -23.00 -11.47 -1.11
N GLU A 144 -22.77 -10.83 0.03
CA GLU A 144 -22.86 -9.39 0.22
C GLU A 144 -21.65 -8.89 1.05
N PRO A 145 -21.22 -7.64 0.83
CA PRO A 145 -20.19 -7.03 1.67
C PRO A 145 -20.68 -6.81 3.11
N LEU A 146 -19.77 -6.94 4.08
CA LEU A 146 -20.05 -6.65 5.49
C LEU A 146 -20.10 -5.14 5.76
N GLU A 147 -20.94 -4.71 6.70
CA GLU A 147 -21.16 -3.28 6.98
C GLU A 147 -19.89 -2.58 7.47
N GLU A 148 -19.11 -3.23 8.34
CA GLU A 148 -17.84 -2.71 8.86
C GLU A 148 -16.78 -2.61 7.75
N ALA A 149 -16.81 -3.52 6.77
CA ALA A 149 -15.92 -3.45 5.60
C ALA A 149 -16.29 -2.26 4.69
N LEU A 150 -17.58 -1.98 4.54
CA LEU A 150 -18.05 -0.78 3.82
C LEU A 150 -17.70 0.51 4.57
N ALA A 151 -17.75 0.50 5.91
CA ALA A 151 -17.33 1.63 6.72
C ALA A 151 -15.83 1.92 6.54
N TYR A 152 -14.98 0.89 6.51
CA TYR A 152 -13.55 1.02 6.19
C TYR A 152 -13.31 1.63 4.82
N LEU A 153 -14.02 1.19 3.77
CA LEU A 153 -13.86 1.76 2.43
C LEU A 153 -14.09 3.27 2.36
N ARG A 154 -15.01 3.81 3.18
CA ARG A 154 -15.32 5.26 3.20
C ARG A 154 -14.16 6.10 3.73
N GLN A 155 -13.21 5.48 4.43
CA GLN A 155 -12.03 6.15 4.98
C GLN A 155 -10.86 6.17 3.99
N LEU A 156 -10.88 5.32 2.96
CA LEU A 156 -9.81 5.26 1.97
C LEU A 156 -9.72 6.58 1.20
N ARG A 157 -8.49 7.04 0.99
CA ARG A 157 -8.20 8.25 0.22
C ARG A 157 -7.44 7.88 -1.04
N LEU A 158 -7.65 8.63 -2.12
CA LEU A 158 -6.74 8.55 -3.27
C LEU A 158 -5.47 9.31 -2.93
N GLY A 159 -4.34 8.63 -3.06
CA GLY A 159 -3.03 9.22 -2.87
C GLY A 159 -2.40 9.63 -4.19
N PHE A 160 -1.32 10.40 -4.08
CA PHE A 160 -0.42 10.67 -5.19
C PHE A 160 0.96 10.16 -4.81
N SER A 161 1.54 9.27 -5.62
CA SER A 161 2.91 8.82 -5.45
C SER A 161 3.83 9.64 -6.36
N PRO A 162 4.63 10.58 -5.83
CA PRO A 162 5.54 11.36 -6.66
C PRO A 162 6.69 10.52 -7.24
N GLN A 163 6.90 9.30 -6.74
CA GLN A 163 7.83 8.32 -7.32
C GLN A 163 7.40 7.92 -8.73
N TYR A 164 6.09 7.85 -8.96
CA TYR A 164 5.55 7.27 -10.18
C TYR A 164 4.24 7.95 -10.65
N PRO A 165 4.28 9.27 -10.92
CA PRO A 165 3.09 10.11 -10.97
C PRO A 165 2.11 9.80 -12.10
N ALA A 166 2.53 8.99 -13.08
CA ALA A 166 1.91 8.92 -14.38
C ALA A 166 1.43 7.52 -14.78
N CYS A 167 1.92 6.51 -14.07
CA CYS A 167 1.64 5.10 -14.37
C CYS A 167 1.20 4.34 -13.11
N PHE A 168 0.81 5.03 -12.03
CA PHE A 168 0.42 4.37 -10.79
C PHE A 168 -0.92 4.90 -10.29
N VAL A 169 -1.66 4.01 -9.64
CA VAL A 169 -2.87 4.33 -8.89
C VAL A 169 -2.57 4.06 -7.42
N THR A 170 -2.66 5.11 -6.59
CA THR A 170 -2.34 5.00 -5.16
C THR A 170 -3.59 5.14 -4.31
N ILE A 171 -3.80 4.19 -3.40
CA ILE A 171 -4.81 4.27 -2.34
C ILE A 171 -4.09 4.40 -1.00
N LEU A 172 -4.53 5.34 -0.19
CA LEU A 172 -4.11 5.51 1.20
C LEU A 172 -5.17 4.90 2.09
N SER A 173 -4.74 4.01 2.99
CA SER A 173 -5.56 3.40 4.04
C SER A 173 -5.18 4.02 5.38
N PRO A 174 -5.91 5.05 5.85
CA PRO A 174 -5.57 5.75 7.09
C PRO A 174 -5.57 4.82 8.29
N ILE A 175 -4.66 5.11 9.22
CA ILE A 175 -4.53 4.45 10.51
C ILE A 175 -5.04 5.44 11.54
N ASP A 176 -6.13 5.06 12.20
CA ASP A 176 -6.56 5.82 13.36
C ASP A 176 -5.45 5.78 14.41
N ASN A 177 -5.03 6.96 14.88
CA ASN A 177 -4.02 7.17 15.94
C ASN A 177 -4.39 6.50 17.29
N GLY A 178 -5.54 5.83 17.36
CA GLY A 178 -6.02 5.04 18.48
C GLY A 178 -5.24 3.74 18.66
N LEU A 179 -3.92 3.83 18.88
CA LEU A 179 -3.18 2.82 19.66
C LEU A 179 -3.72 2.79 21.10
N SER A 180 -5.00 2.47 21.26
CA SER A 180 -5.59 2.10 22.52
C SER A 180 -5.16 0.66 22.82
N ASN A 181 -4.25 0.50 23.78
CA ASN A 181 -3.91 -0.78 24.42
C ASN A 181 -3.20 -1.84 23.55
N GLY A 182 -2.39 -1.45 22.55
CA GLY A 182 -1.57 -2.39 21.78
C GLY A 182 -2.34 -3.26 20.77
N ILE A 183 -3.60 -2.91 20.49
CA ILE A 183 -4.40 -3.57 19.46
C ILE A 183 -4.05 -2.94 18.10
N ILE A 184 -3.75 -3.78 17.11
CA ILE A 184 -3.51 -3.34 15.72
C ILE A 184 -4.83 -2.75 15.18
N PRO A 185 -4.86 -1.51 14.67
CA PRO A 185 -6.06 -0.90 14.09
C PRO A 185 -6.64 -1.73 12.94
N PHE A 186 -7.97 -1.70 12.79
CA PHE A 186 -8.67 -2.50 11.77
C PHE A 186 -8.10 -2.25 10.38
N SER A 187 -7.87 -0.99 9.99
CA SER A 187 -7.25 -0.64 8.71
C SER A 187 -5.93 -1.37 8.45
N ARG A 188 -5.05 -1.46 9.45
CA ARG A 188 -3.78 -2.18 9.34
C ARG A 188 -3.99 -3.70 9.25
N GLN A 189 -5.00 -4.24 9.93
CA GLN A 189 -5.36 -5.66 9.81
C GLN A 189 -5.89 -5.99 8.40
N VAL A 190 -6.67 -5.09 7.80
CA VAL A 190 -7.16 -5.22 6.42
C VAL A 190 -6.01 -5.27 5.45
N VAL A 191 -5.09 -4.30 5.49
CA VAL A 191 -3.93 -4.27 4.58
C VAL A 191 -3.05 -5.50 4.78
N LYS A 192 -2.82 -5.96 6.02
CA LYS A 192 -2.10 -7.22 6.27
C LYS A 192 -2.80 -8.44 5.68
N THR A 193 -4.12 -8.54 5.84
CA THR A 193 -4.94 -9.62 5.26
C THR A 193 -4.89 -9.58 3.74
N TRP A 194 -4.99 -8.39 3.16
CA TRP A 194 -4.89 -8.17 1.72
C TRP A 194 -3.54 -8.66 1.17
N VAL A 195 -2.42 -8.26 1.80
CA VAL A 195 -1.07 -8.73 1.44
C VAL A 195 -0.99 -10.25 1.50
N GLN A 196 -1.43 -10.86 2.60
CA GLN A 196 -1.42 -12.32 2.77
C GLN A 196 -2.23 -13.03 1.68
N ALA A 197 -3.41 -12.50 1.36
CA ALA A 197 -4.27 -13.06 0.32
C ALA A 197 -3.66 -12.92 -1.08
N LEU A 198 -3.03 -11.79 -1.41
CA LEU A 198 -2.35 -11.62 -2.70
C LEU A 198 -1.18 -12.60 -2.88
N GLU A 199 -0.41 -12.84 -1.83
CA GLU A 199 0.70 -13.80 -1.85
C GLU A 199 0.21 -15.23 -1.97
N ALA A 200 -0.85 -15.57 -1.24
CA ALA A 200 -1.54 -16.85 -1.37
C ALA A 200 -2.05 -17.09 -2.79
N ILE A 201 -2.62 -16.06 -3.41
CA ILE A 201 -3.11 -16.10 -4.79
C ILE A 201 -1.96 -16.26 -5.78
N ALA A 202 -0.89 -15.49 -5.64
CA ALA A 202 0.28 -15.60 -6.51
C ALA A 202 0.89 -17.01 -6.45
N TRP A 203 1.14 -17.50 -5.24
CA TRP A 203 1.67 -18.85 -5.02
C TRP A 203 0.71 -19.93 -5.54
N GLY A 204 -0.57 -19.84 -5.20
CA GLY A 204 -1.59 -20.79 -5.59
C GLY A 204 -1.71 -20.89 -7.11
N ALA A 205 -1.71 -19.74 -7.80
CA ALA A 205 -1.84 -19.66 -9.25
C ALA A 205 -0.63 -20.28 -9.97
N GLU A 206 0.59 -20.00 -9.51
CA GLU A 206 1.79 -20.62 -10.06
C GLU A 206 1.80 -22.13 -9.89
N LYS A 207 1.45 -22.61 -8.70
CA LYS A 207 1.36 -24.03 -8.42
C LYS A 207 0.30 -24.71 -9.27
N SER A 208 -0.87 -24.07 -9.41
CA SER A 208 -1.96 -24.53 -10.26
C SER A 208 -1.53 -24.73 -11.71
N LEU A 209 -0.81 -23.76 -12.28
CA LEU A 209 -0.29 -23.87 -13.65
C LEU A 209 0.68 -25.05 -13.83
N SER A 210 1.48 -25.35 -12.81
CA SER A 210 2.43 -26.48 -12.85
C SER A 210 1.76 -27.85 -12.69
N GLU A 211 0.69 -27.92 -11.88
CA GLU A 211 0.01 -29.17 -11.54
C GLU A 211 -1.23 -29.45 -12.40
N GLY A 212 -1.64 -28.47 -13.23
CA GLY A 212 -2.81 -28.58 -14.11
C GLY A 212 -4.16 -28.61 -13.38
N ASN A 213 -4.21 -28.26 -12.09
CA ASN A 213 -5.44 -28.29 -11.28
C ASN A 213 -5.48 -27.16 -10.25
N LEU A 214 -6.64 -26.94 -9.63
CA LEU A 214 -6.86 -25.83 -8.68
C LEU A 214 -6.74 -26.24 -7.20
N SER A 215 -6.18 -27.41 -6.91
CA SER A 215 -6.11 -27.94 -5.54
C SER A 215 -5.26 -27.09 -4.60
N SER A 216 -4.30 -26.33 -5.13
CA SER A 216 -3.46 -25.38 -4.38
C SER A 216 -4.25 -24.26 -3.71
N PHE A 217 -5.49 -24.00 -4.15
CA PHE A 217 -6.36 -22.97 -3.58
C PHE A 217 -7.25 -23.47 -2.43
N VAL A 218 -7.30 -24.78 -2.18
CA VAL A 218 -8.04 -25.34 -1.07
C VAL A 218 -7.42 -24.89 0.25
N GLY A 219 -8.21 -24.27 1.14
CA GLY A 219 -7.73 -23.78 2.44
C GLY A 219 -7.17 -22.35 2.41
N THR A 220 -7.05 -21.73 1.23
CA THR A 220 -6.51 -20.36 1.10
C THR A 220 -7.44 -19.29 1.67
N GLU A 221 -8.71 -19.62 1.95
CA GLU A 221 -9.63 -18.72 2.65
C GLU A 221 -9.15 -18.32 4.04
N GLU A 222 -8.39 -19.19 4.72
CA GLU A 222 -7.76 -18.89 6.01
C GLU A 222 -6.71 -17.77 5.89
N GLN A 223 -6.10 -17.63 4.71
CA GLN A 223 -5.18 -16.54 4.38
C GLN A 223 -5.89 -15.31 3.83
N GLY A 224 -7.21 -15.40 3.59
CA GLY A 224 -8.07 -14.29 3.19
C GLY A 224 -8.44 -14.29 1.72
N VAL A 225 -8.12 -15.37 1.01
CA VAL A 225 -8.54 -15.55 -0.37
C VAL A 225 -10.04 -15.81 -0.42
N SER A 226 -10.73 -15.02 -1.22
CA SER A 226 -12.13 -15.26 -1.56
C SER A 226 -12.28 -15.18 -3.07
N ALA A 227 -13.28 -15.86 -3.62
CA ALA A 227 -13.58 -15.77 -5.03
C ALA A 227 -13.94 -14.33 -5.46
N ASN A 228 -14.51 -13.53 -4.56
CA ASN A 228 -14.79 -12.12 -4.81
C ASN A 228 -13.48 -11.30 -4.98
N LEU A 229 -12.47 -11.57 -4.14
CA LEU A 229 -11.13 -11.00 -4.28
C LEU A 229 -10.47 -11.45 -5.58
N CYS A 230 -10.51 -12.75 -5.89
CA CYS A 230 -10.00 -13.28 -7.16
C CYS A 230 -10.68 -12.62 -8.37
N ALA A 231 -12.00 -12.38 -8.31
CA ALA A 231 -12.74 -11.70 -9.36
C ALA A 231 -12.28 -10.25 -9.54
N ALA A 232 -12.00 -9.53 -8.45
CA ALA A 232 -11.48 -8.16 -8.53
C ALA A 232 -10.05 -8.12 -9.13
N ILE A 233 -9.20 -9.09 -8.78
CA ILE A 233 -7.85 -9.21 -9.35
C ILE A 233 -7.90 -9.60 -10.84
N ALA A 234 -8.79 -10.51 -11.23
CA ALA A 234 -9.00 -10.86 -12.63
C ALA A 234 -9.41 -9.65 -13.47
N ARG A 235 -10.29 -8.78 -12.94
CA ARG A 235 -10.61 -7.50 -13.60
C ARG A 235 -9.39 -6.61 -13.76
N ILE A 236 -8.51 -6.52 -12.76
CA ILE A 236 -7.26 -5.76 -12.89
C ILE A 236 -6.42 -6.30 -14.04
N TYR A 237 -6.26 -7.62 -14.17
CA TYR A 237 -5.56 -8.24 -15.30
C TYR A 237 -6.14 -7.84 -16.65
N ASP A 238 -7.47 -7.91 -16.80
CA ASP A 238 -8.15 -7.52 -18.04
C ASP A 238 -7.85 -6.06 -18.38
N ILE A 239 -7.91 -5.17 -17.38
CA ILE A 239 -7.68 -3.73 -17.57
C ILE A 239 -6.21 -3.44 -17.92
N ILE A 240 -5.24 -4.11 -17.29
CA ILE A 240 -3.81 -3.90 -17.56
C ILE A 240 -3.27 -4.71 -18.76
N GLY A 241 -4.14 -5.36 -19.52
CA GLY A 241 -3.75 -6.10 -20.73
C GLY A 241 -3.03 -7.41 -20.43
N ASN A 242 -3.44 -8.12 -19.39
CA ASN A 242 -2.86 -9.39 -18.93
C ASN A 242 -1.36 -9.33 -18.61
N SER A 243 -0.85 -8.16 -18.26
CA SER A 243 0.51 -7.99 -17.75
C SER A 243 0.62 -8.38 -16.27
N SER A 244 1.84 -8.50 -15.75
CA SER A 244 2.06 -8.71 -14.32
C SER A 244 1.48 -7.55 -13.49
N ILE A 245 0.81 -7.89 -12.39
CA ILE A 245 0.34 -6.92 -11.39
C ILE A 245 1.51 -6.64 -10.46
N GLU A 246 1.95 -5.38 -10.41
CA GLU A 246 3.01 -4.92 -9.52
C GLU A 246 2.43 -3.91 -8.51
N ILE A 247 2.55 -4.24 -7.23
CA ILE A 247 2.04 -3.45 -6.12
C ILE A 247 3.19 -3.11 -5.19
N ASN A 248 3.35 -1.83 -4.90
CA ASN A 248 4.26 -1.32 -3.87
C ASN A 248 3.45 -0.91 -2.65
N LEU A 249 3.83 -1.44 -1.49
CA LEU A 249 3.22 -1.12 -0.20
C LEU A 249 4.23 -0.42 0.70
N THR A 250 3.86 0.79 1.13
CA THR A 250 4.56 1.54 2.17
C THR A 250 3.68 1.54 3.42
N TRP A 251 4.24 1.09 4.54
CA TRP A 251 3.53 1.06 5.82
C TRP A 251 3.63 2.41 6.52
N SER A 252 2.54 2.85 7.15
CA SER A 252 2.60 4.01 8.04
C SER A 252 3.55 3.76 9.22
N PRO A 253 4.39 4.74 9.58
CA PRO A 253 5.31 4.70 10.71
C PRO A 253 4.64 4.70 12.09
N LEU A 254 3.33 4.97 12.19
CA LEU A 254 2.62 5.06 13.47
C LEU A 254 2.55 3.75 14.26
N LEU A 255 2.81 2.63 13.59
CA LEU A 255 2.82 1.29 14.17
C LEU A 255 4.20 0.65 13.92
N PRO A 256 4.62 -0.34 14.73
CA PRO A 256 5.90 -1.02 14.55
C PRO A 256 6.18 -1.35 13.08
N VAL A 257 7.32 -0.82 12.61
CA VAL A 257 7.63 -0.72 11.19
C VAL A 257 7.79 -2.12 10.60
N SER A 258 6.97 -2.43 9.60
CA SER A 258 7.21 -3.52 8.66
C SER A 258 7.95 -2.93 7.46
N LYS A 259 8.94 -3.64 6.93
CA LYS A 259 9.67 -3.15 5.74
C LYS A 259 8.68 -2.90 4.58
N PRO A 260 8.94 -1.89 3.73
CA PRO A 260 8.21 -1.74 2.47
C PRO A 260 8.17 -3.06 1.73
N ARG A 261 7.04 -3.36 1.08
CA ARG A 261 6.81 -4.65 0.45
C ARG A 261 6.45 -4.44 -1.01
N GLN A 262 7.14 -5.16 -1.90
CA GLN A 262 6.75 -5.28 -3.28
C GLN A 262 6.04 -6.63 -3.48
N ILE A 263 4.86 -6.59 -4.08
CA ILE A 263 4.06 -7.78 -4.41
C ILE A 263 3.95 -7.83 -5.92
N ILE A 264 4.30 -8.99 -6.49
CA ILE A 264 4.23 -9.24 -7.93
C ILE A 264 3.35 -10.47 -8.14
N ILE A 265 2.27 -10.30 -8.90
CA ILE A 265 1.46 -11.42 -9.40
C ILE A 265 1.76 -11.54 -10.89
N PRO A 266 2.39 -12.63 -11.35
CA PRO A 266 2.89 -12.75 -12.71
C PRO A 266 1.75 -12.81 -13.72
N ASP A 267 1.96 -12.30 -14.94
CA ASP A 267 1.03 -12.36 -16.09
C ASP A 267 0.31 -13.71 -16.27
N ARG A 268 1.05 -14.82 -16.21
CA ARG A 268 0.55 -16.19 -16.37
C ARG A 268 -0.52 -16.57 -15.33
N ALA A 269 -0.53 -15.93 -14.16
CA ALA A 269 -1.48 -16.24 -13.10
C ALA A 269 -2.93 -15.83 -13.44
N GLY A 270 -3.12 -14.87 -14.36
CA GLY A 270 -4.43 -14.31 -14.68
C GLY A 270 -5.50 -15.34 -15.02
N ARG A 271 -5.16 -16.37 -15.82
CA ARG A 271 -6.12 -17.43 -16.22
C ARG A 271 -6.57 -18.30 -15.04
N ALA A 272 -5.64 -18.70 -14.18
CA ALA A 272 -5.96 -19.50 -12.99
C ALA A 272 -6.88 -18.69 -12.05
N ILE A 273 -6.55 -17.42 -11.84
CA ILE A 273 -7.33 -16.49 -10.99
C ILE A 273 -8.74 -16.28 -11.55
N ALA A 274 -8.88 -16.05 -12.85
CA ALA A 274 -10.19 -15.93 -13.52
C ALA A 274 -11.03 -17.22 -13.39
N SER A 275 -10.39 -18.39 -13.50
CA SER A 275 -11.06 -19.67 -13.33
C SER A 275 -11.62 -19.82 -11.91
N ILE A 276 -10.84 -19.45 -10.89
CA ILE A 276 -11.25 -19.50 -9.48
C ILE A 276 -12.40 -18.54 -9.19
N ALA A 277 -12.32 -17.33 -9.74
CA ALA A 277 -13.39 -16.34 -9.66
C ALA A 277 -14.70 -16.88 -10.24
N SER A 278 -14.64 -17.52 -11.41
CA SER A 278 -15.81 -18.13 -12.05
C SER A 278 -16.44 -19.25 -11.22
N LEU A 279 -15.62 -20.10 -10.59
CA LEU A 279 -16.09 -21.20 -9.75
C LEU A 279 -16.78 -20.70 -8.48
N GLY A 280 -16.30 -19.63 -7.86
CA GLY A 280 -16.96 -19.07 -6.67
C GLY A 280 -18.32 -18.46 -6.98
N ASN A 281 -18.47 -17.84 -8.13
CA ASN A 281 -19.76 -17.31 -8.59
C ASN A 281 -20.76 -18.42 -8.95
N GLN A 282 -20.29 -19.57 -9.45
CA GLN A 282 -21.17 -20.68 -9.83
C GLN A 282 -21.57 -21.56 -8.65
N PHE A 283 -20.63 -21.80 -7.72
CA PHE A 283 -20.79 -22.86 -6.73
C PHE A 283 -20.89 -22.37 -5.29
N HIS A 284 -20.72 -21.07 -5.01
CA HIS A 284 -20.90 -20.42 -3.70
C HIS A 284 -20.44 -21.27 -2.50
N ARG A 285 -21.34 -22.09 -1.92
CA ARG A 285 -21.09 -22.96 -0.74
C ARG A 285 -20.24 -24.21 -1.04
N ASN A 286 -20.21 -24.68 -2.29
CA ASN A 286 -19.47 -25.87 -2.71
C ASN A 286 -18.09 -25.54 -3.32
N TRP A 287 -17.67 -24.27 -3.27
CA TRP A 287 -16.43 -23.78 -3.90
C TRP A 287 -15.21 -24.63 -3.57
N GLN A 288 -15.00 -25.00 -2.31
CA GLN A 288 -13.87 -25.83 -1.90
C GLN A 288 -13.92 -27.27 -2.43
N GLN A 289 -15.12 -27.80 -2.63
CA GLN A 289 -15.31 -29.16 -3.11
C GLN A 289 -15.03 -29.24 -4.62
N GLU A 290 -15.42 -28.20 -5.37
CA GLU A 290 -15.15 -28.06 -6.80
C GLU A 290 -13.66 -27.82 -7.10
N LEU A 291 -12.93 -27.07 -6.27
CA LEU A 291 -11.48 -26.87 -6.42
C LEU A 291 -10.70 -28.21 -6.39
N LYS A 292 -11.21 -29.22 -5.69
CA LYS A 292 -10.59 -30.56 -5.60
C LYS A 292 -10.85 -31.43 -6.83
N THR A 293 -11.86 -31.11 -7.64
CA THR A 293 -12.35 -31.96 -8.72
C THR A 293 -12.09 -31.42 -10.11
N ARG A 294 -11.71 -30.14 -10.25
CA ARG A 294 -11.51 -29.51 -11.56
C ARG A 294 -10.05 -29.34 -11.96
N GLU A 295 -9.76 -29.81 -13.18
CA GLU A 295 -8.55 -29.48 -13.92
C GLU A 295 -8.66 -28.07 -14.53
N ILE A 296 -7.51 -27.44 -14.75
CA ILE A 296 -7.43 -26.14 -15.43
C ILE A 296 -7.64 -26.38 -16.92
N LEU A 297 -8.66 -25.77 -17.50
CA LEU A 297 -8.77 -25.70 -18.96
C LEU A 297 -7.65 -24.78 -19.47
N VAL A 298 -6.62 -25.38 -20.07
CA VAL A 298 -5.45 -24.71 -20.66
C VAL A 298 -5.85 -23.85 -21.85
#